data_AF-A0A423WNW4-F1
#
_entry.id   AF-A0A423WNW4-F1
#
_cell.length_a   1.000
_cell.length_b   1.000
_cell.length_c   1.000
_cell.angle_alpha   90.00
_cell.angle_beta   90.00
_cell.angle_gamma   90.00
#
_symmetry.space_group_name_H-M   'P 1'
#
loop_
_entity.id
_entity.type
_entity.pdbx_description
1 polymer ?
#
loop_
_entity_poly.entity_id
_entity_poly.type
_entity_poly.pdbx_seq_one_letter_code
_entity_poly.pdbx_strand_id
1 'polypeptide(L)'
;MESVILHPLPLIAISDYVVRHTLRQLTGPVVGALFGQQNGREISIEFAYEVQTLTNGDEITLEPLWFETRLEQMRIVHKDRSLDLVGWFTLLPRSGPGNNALPIHNQILSYNESAILLGLHPDEIAEESVGGKLPITLYETTYEIDDATKDAQPDGEDKEMKDGDAQMKLKFRELPYIVETGEAEMISMSSVAGGAANAASAQVQEKLQEIDVKGKDKGKGKKVANQGEKVDLETATLAKEDEEMIAALTTKANAIKMLKARIDLITKYLQKLPPPYIEEVNSVATNGNYSEPSQTILRMVQALVHRLALVEPSDAEAFKNELLSEENDVNTIELLNELLNRVSDTQGIGKKFSIIESAKNAKQQHLAAYGGGQTNHPGSLASVGDLM
;
A
#
# COMPACT_ATOMS: atom_id res chain seq x y z
N MET A 1 -8.98 19.71 -14.56
CA MET A 1 -8.27 18.47 -14.24
C MET A 1 -8.90 17.98 -12.98
N GLU A 2 -9.63 16.90 -13.11
CA GLU A 2 -10.11 16.15 -11.96
C GLU A 2 -8.91 15.42 -11.35
N SER A 3 -8.74 15.51 -10.03
CA SER A 3 -7.78 14.68 -9.31
C SER A 3 -8.51 13.44 -8.82
N VAL A 4 -8.10 12.27 -9.30
CA VAL A 4 -8.66 11.00 -8.84
C VAL A 4 -7.73 10.42 -7.80
N ILE A 5 -8.23 10.29 -6.58
CA ILE A 5 -7.60 9.59 -5.48
C ILE A 5 -8.15 8.17 -5.47
N LEU A 6 -7.27 7.18 -5.43
CA LEU A 6 -7.63 5.78 -5.40
C LEU A 6 -7.07 5.14 -4.13
N HIS A 7 -7.95 4.66 -3.26
CA HIS A 7 -7.54 3.83 -2.14
C HIS A 7 -7.12 2.42 -2.61
N PRO A 8 -6.23 1.73 -1.88
CA PRO A 8 -5.80 0.38 -2.23
C PRO A 8 -6.92 -0.67 -2.05
N LEU A 9 -7.87 -0.44 -1.14
CA LEU A 9 -8.95 -1.39 -0.84
C LEU A 9 -9.84 -1.70 -2.06
N PRO A 10 -10.33 -0.71 -2.85
CA PRO A 10 -11.02 -0.96 -4.11
C PRO A 10 -10.27 -1.89 -5.06
N LEU A 11 -8.95 -1.74 -5.19
CA LEU A 11 -8.15 -2.57 -6.09
C LEU A 11 -8.11 -4.03 -5.65
N ILE A 12 -8.01 -4.27 -4.34
CA ILE A 12 -8.07 -5.62 -3.77
C ILE A 12 -9.45 -6.22 -3.97
N ALA A 13 -10.51 -5.45 -3.74
CA ALA A 13 -11.89 -5.89 -3.92
C ALA A 13 -12.19 -6.25 -5.39
N ILE A 14 -11.70 -5.44 -6.34
CA ILE A 14 -11.81 -5.72 -7.78
C ILE A 14 -11.03 -7.00 -8.12
N SER A 15 -9.79 -7.15 -7.63
CA SER A 15 -8.98 -8.34 -7.88
C SER A 15 -9.64 -9.61 -7.33
N ASP A 16 -10.13 -9.57 -6.08
CA ASP A 16 -10.88 -10.66 -5.47
C ASP A 16 -12.12 -11.01 -6.30
N TYR A 17 -12.88 -10.02 -6.74
CA TYR A 17 -14.06 -10.24 -7.57
C TYR A 17 -13.71 -10.90 -8.90
N VAL A 18 -12.67 -10.45 -9.59
CA VAL A 18 -12.18 -11.05 -10.84
C VAL A 18 -11.79 -12.52 -10.64
N VAL A 19 -11.06 -12.81 -9.56
CA VAL A 19 -10.65 -14.19 -9.24
C VAL A 19 -11.87 -15.06 -8.90
N ARG A 20 -12.80 -14.56 -8.08
CA ARG A 20 -14.06 -15.28 -7.75
C ARG A 20 -14.91 -15.54 -8.99
N HIS A 21 -15.02 -14.55 -9.87
CA HIS A 21 -15.78 -14.66 -11.11
C HIS A 21 -15.18 -15.73 -12.03
N THR A 22 -13.86 -15.72 -12.18
CA THR A 22 -13.12 -16.70 -12.99
C THR A 22 -13.21 -18.11 -12.40
N LEU A 23 -13.01 -18.26 -11.09
CA LEU A 23 -13.02 -19.56 -10.43
C LEU A 23 -14.41 -20.20 -10.40
N ARG A 24 -15.46 -19.39 -10.25
CA ARG A 24 -16.86 -19.85 -10.26
C ARG A 24 -17.42 -20.05 -11.66
N GLN A 25 -16.67 -19.69 -12.70
CA GLN A 25 -17.12 -19.75 -14.11
C GLN A 25 -18.46 -19.03 -14.32
N LEU A 26 -18.61 -17.87 -13.69
CA LEU A 26 -19.81 -17.06 -13.86
C LEU A 26 -19.91 -16.58 -15.31
N THR A 27 -21.12 -16.59 -15.85
CA THR A 27 -21.41 -16.17 -17.23
C THR A 27 -21.63 -14.67 -17.27
N GLY A 28 -20.88 -13.95 -18.11
CA GLY A 28 -21.02 -12.52 -18.32
C GLY A 28 -19.70 -11.76 -18.09
N PRO A 29 -19.68 -10.45 -18.38
CA PRO A 29 -18.53 -9.61 -18.10
C PRO A 29 -18.47 -9.24 -16.62
N VAL A 30 -17.25 -9.09 -16.12
CA VAL A 30 -16.99 -8.60 -14.76
C VAL A 30 -17.31 -7.11 -14.71
N VAL A 31 -18.37 -6.75 -13.99
CA VAL A 31 -18.81 -5.37 -13.83
C VAL A 31 -19.05 -5.09 -12.36
N GLY A 32 -18.60 -3.94 -11.89
CA GLY A 32 -18.92 -3.49 -10.55
C GLY A 32 -18.95 -1.97 -10.44
N ALA A 33 -19.45 -1.50 -9.32
CA ALA A 33 -19.60 -0.09 -9.02
C ALA A 33 -18.52 0.40 -8.06
N LEU A 34 -18.14 1.66 -8.21
CA LEU A 34 -17.16 2.37 -7.41
C LEU A 34 -17.88 3.38 -6.53
N PHE A 35 -17.59 3.32 -5.24
CA PHE A 35 -18.10 4.21 -4.21
C PHE A 35 -17.00 5.08 -3.67
N GLY A 36 -17.36 6.32 -3.39
CA GLY A 36 -16.37 7.31 -3.03
C GLY A 36 -16.97 8.64 -2.62
N GLN A 37 -16.09 9.61 -2.41
CA GLN A 37 -16.45 10.98 -2.10
C GLN A 37 -16.10 11.87 -3.28
N GLN A 38 -17.01 12.80 -3.59
CA GLN A 38 -16.76 13.84 -4.58
C GLN A 38 -16.64 15.19 -3.87
N ASN A 39 -15.40 15.63 -3.67
CA ASN A 39 -15.07 16.92 -3.07
C ASN A 39 -14.77 17.94 -4.18
N GLY A 40 -15.84 18.43 -4.80
CA GLY A 40 -15.75 19.36 -5.92
C GLY A 40 -15.15 18.71 -7.16
N ARG A 41 -13.86 18.98 -7.43
CA ARG A 41 -13.11 18.41 -8.58
C ARG A 41 -12.21 17.25 -8.20
N GLU A 42 -12.15 16.93 -6.92
CA GLU A 42 -11.42 15.79 -6.40
C GLU A 42 -12.37 14.64 -6.14
N ILE A 43 -12.03 13.48 -6.66
CA ILE A 43 -12.83 12.27 -6.56
C ILE A 43 -12.00 11.22 -5.85
N SER A 44 -12.41 10.85 -4.64
CA SER A 44 -11.78 9.76 -3.88
C SER A 44 -12.58 8.49 -4.02
N ILE A 45 -11.96 7.43 -4.53
CA ILE A 45 -12.55 6.09 -4.65
C ILE A 45 -12.10 5.28 -3.44
N GLU A 46 -13.05 4.98 -2.54
CA GLU A 46 -12.80 4.31 -1.26
C GLU A 46 -13.29 2.86 -1.24
N PHE A 47 -14.34 2.54 -1.99
CA PHE A 47 -14.95 1.22 -1.97
C PHE A 47 -15.36 0.75 -3.36
N ALA A 48 -15.40 -0.56 -3.56
CA ALA A 48 -15.86 -1.18 -4.79
C ALA A 48 -16.73 -2.40 -4.46
N TYR A 49 -17.80 -2.61 -5.24
CA TYR A 49 -18.66 -3.78 -5.09
C TYR A 49 -19.10 -4.34 -6.45
N GLU A 50 -19.35 -5.64 -6.48
CA GLU A 50 -19.83 -6.36 -7.66
C GLU A 50 -21.24 -5.90 -8.06
N VAL A 51 -21.53 -5.85 -9.36
CA VAL A 51 -22.88 -5.54 -9.88
C VAL A 51 -23.38 -6.70 -10.71
N GLN A 52 -24.66 -7.04 -10.51
CA GLN A 52 -25.30 -8.09 -11.29
C GLN A 52 -25.65 -7.58 -12.69
N THR A 53 -25.17 -8.30 -13.71
CA THR A 53 -25.45 -8.03 -15.12
C THR A 53 -26.51 -8.99 -15.65
N LEU A 54 -27.34 -8.49 -16.57
CA LEU A 54 -28.29 -9.27 -17.34
C LEU A 54 -27.83 -9.27 -18.79
N THR A 55 -27.79 -10.47 -19.38
CA THR A 55 -27.49 -10.63 -20.80
C THR A 55 -28.81 -10.75 -21.56
N ASN A 56 -29.20 -9.68 -22.24
CA ASN A 56 -30.41 -9.64 -23.08
C ASN A 56 -29.99 -9.76 -24.55
N GLY A 57 -29.69 -10.98 -25.00
CA GLY A 57 -29.16 -11.22 -26.35
C GLY A 57 -27.69 -10.80 -26.47
N ASP A 58 -27.39 -9.87 -27.38
CA ASP A 58 -26.03 -9.31 -27.58
C ASP A 58 -25.73 -8.10 -26.69
N GLU A 59 -26.74 -7.51 -26.03
CA GLU A 59 -26.56 -6.37 -25.15
C GLU A 59 -26.51 -6.80 -23.67
N ILE A 60 -25.54 -6.23 -22.97
CA ILE A 60 -25.30 -6.49 -21.56
C ILE A 60 -25.70 -5.23 -20.79
N THR A 61 -26.69 -5.39 -19.91
CA THR A 61 -27.27 -4.29 -19.12
C THR A 61 -27.18 -4.62 -17.63
N LEU A 62 -27.19 -3.61 -16.77
CA LEU A 62 -27.26 -3.82 -15.32
C LEU A 62 -28.68 -4.21 -14.93
N GLU A 63 -28.81 -5.09 -13.94
CA GLU A 63 -30.11 -5.38 -13.32
C GLU A 63 -30.54 -4.19 -12.43
N PRO A 64 -31.55 -3.39 -12.84
CA PRO A 64 -31.83 -2.10 -12.18
C PRO A 64 -32.32 -2.29 -10.74
N LEU A 65 -33.20 -3.27 -10.50
CA LEU A 65 -33.80 -3.50 -9.18
C LEU A 65 -32.75 -3.96 -8.16
N TRP A 66 -31.87 -4.86 -8.58
CA TRP A 66 -30.75 -5.32 -7.75
C TRP A 66 -29.79 -4.16 -7.48
N PHE A 67 -29.45 -3.40 -8.51
CA PHE A 67 -28.50 -2.28 -8.41
C PHE A 67 -29.01 -1.18 -7.48
N GLU A 68 -30.27 -0.75 -7.61
CA GLU A 68 -30.88 0.27 -6.75
C GLU A 68 -30.94 -0.20 -5.29
N THR A 69 -31.40 -1.43 -5.06
CA THR A 69 -31.44 -2.01 -3.71
C THR A 69 -30.04 -2.05 -3.09
N ARG A 70 -29.03 -2.43 -3.87
CA ARG A 70 -27.65 -2.50 -3.39
C ARG A 70 -27.07 -1.11 -3.15
N LEU A 71 -27.35 -0.15 -4.02
CA LEU A 71 -26.94 1.24 -3.91
C LEU A 71 -27.47 1.85 -2.61
N GLU A 72 -28.74 1.64 -2.29
CA GLU A 72 -29.34 2.10 -1.03
C GLU A 72 -28.70 1.45 0.20
N GLN A 73 -28.44 0.13 0.15
CA GLN A 73 -27.75 -0.57 1.24
C GLN A 73 -26.36 0.02 1.50
N MET A 74 -25.57 0.27 0.44
CA MET A 74 -24.24 0.84 0.56
C MET A 74 -24.29 2.27 1.09
N ARG A 75 -25.23 3.09 0.62
CA ARG A 75 -25.48 4.43 1.18
C ARG A 75 -25.84 4.37 2.66
N ILE A 76 -26.56 3.35 3.13
CA ILE A 76 -26.93 3.19 4.54
C ILE A 76 -25.74 2.82 5.42
N VAL A 77 -24.87 1.91 4.95
CA VAL A 77 -23.69 1.46 5.70
C VAL A 77 -22.65 2.57 5.82
N HIS A 78 -22.50 3.40 4.78
CA HIS A 78 -21.48 4.45 4.70
C HIS A 78 -22.03 5.87 4.89
N LYS A 79 -23.13 6.02 5.66
CA LYS A 79 -23.74 7.33 5.96
C LYS A 79 -22.80 8.29 6.68
N ASP A 80 -21.90 7.75 7.51
CA ASP A 80 -20.91 8.47 8.28
C ASP A 80 -19.91 9.22 7.39
N ARG A 81 -19.56 8.63 6.24
CA ARG A 81 -18.58 9.16 5.29
C ARG A 81 -19.19 9.81 4.04
N SER A 82 -20.52 9.86 3.96
CA SER A 82 -21.24 10.41 2.80
C SER A 82 -20.77 9.84 1.46
N LEU A 83 -20.43 8.54 1.43
CA LEU A 83 -20.00 7.88 0.19
C LEU A 83 -21.20 7.73 -0.76
N ASP A 84 -20.97 8.03 -2.03
CA ASP A 84 -21.95 7.82 -3.10
C ASP A 84 -21.30 7.14 -4.31
N LEU A 85 -22.14 6.76 -5.28
CA LEU A 85 -21.71 6.20 -6.55
C LEU A 85 -20.86 7.21 -7.31
N VAL A 86 -19.59 6.89 -7.52
CA VAL A 86 -18.61 7.74 -8.21
C VAL A 86 -18.33 7.22 -9.63
N GLY A 87 -18.47 5.93 -9.84
CA GLY A 87 -18.12 5.32 -11.11
C GLY A 87 -18.34 3.83 -11.13
N TRP A 88 -17.66 3.16 -12.05
CA TRP A 88 -17.77 1.73 -12.24
C TRP A 88 -16.46 1.16 -12.77
N PHE A 89 -16.29 -0.15 -12.62
CA PHE A 89 -15.12 -0.85 -13.10
C PHE A 89 -15.48 -2.04 -13.98
N THR A 90 -14.58 -2.37 -14.89
CA THR A 90 -14.68 -3.55 -15.76
C THR A 90 -13.30 -4.01 -16.20
N LEU A 91 -13.25 -5.18 -16.83
CA LEU A 91 -12.05 -5.69 -17.49
C LEU A 91 -11.95 -5.07 -18.89
N LEU A 92 -10.82 -4.43 -19.17
CA LEU A 92 -10.57 -3.78 -20.47
C LEU A 92 -9.28 -4.30 -21.11
N PRO A 93 -9.26 -4.48 -22.44
CA PRO A 93 -8.01 -4.66 -23.15
C PRO A 93 -7.20 -3.35 -23.13
N ARG A 94 -5.89 -3.43 -23.35
CA ARG A 94 -4.99 -2.25 -23.41
C ARG A 94 -5.38 -1.23 -24.50
N SER A 95 -6.15 -1.66 -25.50
CA SER A 95 -6.68 -0.79 -26.56
C SER A 95 -7.75 0.20 -26.07
N GLY A 96 -8.24 0.06 -24.85
CA GLY A 96 -9.25 0.93 -24.24
C GLY A 96 -10.69 0.35 -24.26
N PRO A 97 -11.67 1.13 -23.79
CA PRO A 97 -13.08 0.70 -23.74
C PRO A 97 -13.66 0.40 -25.11
N GLY A 98 -14.21 -0.81 -25.26
CA GLY A 98 -14.94 -1.22 -26.45
C GLY A 98 -16.39 -0.71 -26.47
N ASN A 99 -17.08 -0.91 -27.61
CA ASN A 99 -18.47 -0.49 -27.79
C ASN A 99 -19.44 -1.18 -26.80
N ASN A 100 -19.06 -2.32 -26.24
CA ASN A 100 -19.80 -3.05 -25.21
C ASN A 100 -19.86 -2.32 -23.86
N ALA A 101 -18.95 -1.37 -23.61
CA ALA A 101 -18.96 -0.58 -22.38
C ALA A 101 -19.97 0.59 -22.43
N LEU A 102 -20.34 1.06 -23.62
CA LEU A 102 -21.22 2.22 -23.80
C LEU A 102 -22.63 2.03 -23.21
N PRO A 103 -23.34 0.90 -23.43
CA PRO A 103 -24.68 0.70 -22.86
C PRO A 103 -24.68 0.73 -21.33
N ILE A 104 -23.70 0.05 -20.73
CA ILE A 104 -23.53 0.01 -19.27
C ILE A 104 -23.20 1.40 -18.74
N HIS A 105 -22.27 2.08 -19.40
CA HIS A 105 -21.87 3.43 -18.99
C HIS A 105 -23.03 4.42 -19.05
N ASN A 106 -23.84 4.41 -20.12
CA ASN A 106 -25.02 5.26 -20.23
C ASN A 106 -26.07 4.96 -19.14
N GLN A 107 -26.23 3.69 -18.77
CA GLN A 107 -27.12 3.31 -17.67
C GLN A 107 -26.61 3.87 -16.33
N ILE A 108 -25.31 3.79 -16.06
CA ILE A 108 -24.70 4.34 -14.84
C ILE A 108 -24.75 5.87 -14.84
N LEU A 109 -24.62 6.49 -16.01
CA LEU A 109 -24.71 7.95 -16.15
C LEU A 109 -26.09 8.49 -15.75
N SER A 110 -27.14 7.66 -15.82
CA SER A 110 -28.47 8.03 -15.34
C SER A 110 -28.55 8.14 -13.80
N TYR A 111 -27.65 7.48 -13.08
CA TYR A 111 -27.53 7.55 -11.62
C TYR A 111 -26.50 8.59 -11.16
N ASN A 112 -25.43 8.81 -11.93
CA ASN A 112 -24.42 9.86 -11.68
C ASN A 112 -24.00 10.53 -13.00
N GLU A 113 -24.17 11.84 -13.09
CA GLU A 113 -23.87 12.67 -14.28
C GLU A 113 -22.39 12.69 -14.70
N SER A 114 -21.45 12.27 -13.84
CA SER A 114 -20.01 12.27 -14.10
C SER A 114 -19.35 10.99 -13.57
N ALA A 115 -19.83 9.84 -14.05
CA ALA A 115 -19.32 8.54 -13.63
C ALA A 115 -17.95 8.21 -14.27
N ILE A 116 -16.96 7.88 -13.45
CA ILE A 116 -15.64 7.43 -13.93
C ILE A 116 -15.68 5.94 -14.32
N LEU A 117 -14.93 5.56 -15.36
CA LEU A 117 -14.68 4.16 -15.70
C LEU A 117 -13.28 3.74 -15.29
N LEU A 118 -13.16 2.70 -14.46
CA LEU A 118 -11.90 2.03 -14.11
C LEU A 118 -11.75 0.75 -14.93
N GLY A 119 -10.77 0.74 -15.84
CA GLY A 119 -10.37 -0.44 -16.59
C GLY A 119 -9.24 -1.18 -15.89
N LEU A 120 -9.44 -2.45 -15.55
CA LEU A 120 -8.37 -3.37 -15.16
C LEU A 120 -7.91 -4.15 -16.40
N HIS A 121 -6.60 -4.18 -16.64
CA HIS A 121 -6.00 -4.87 -17.78
C HIS A 121 -5.45 -6.24 -17.38
N PRO A 122 -6.17 -7.35 -17.64
CA PRO A 122 -5.72 -8.68 -17.25
C PRO A 122 -4.42 -9.09 -17.95
N ASP A 123 -4.20 -8.62 -19.18
CA ASP A 123 -3.00 -8.93 -19.97
C ASP A 123 -1.72 -8.39 -19.32
N GLU A 124 -1.80 -7.24 -18.64
CA GLU A 124 -0.67 -6.62 -17.95
C GLU A 124 -0.39 -7.24 -16.56
N ILE A 125 -1.30 -8.07 -16.04
CA ILE A 125 -1.09 -8.80 -14.78
C ILE A 125 -0.12 -9.97 -15.00
N ALA A 126 -0.09 -10.54 -16.19
CA ALA A 126 0.76 -11.69 -16.53
C ALA A 126 2.20 -11.29 -16.92
N GLU A 127 2.40 -10.07 -17.42
CA GLU A 127 3.71 -9.54 -17.77
C GLU A 127 4.33 -8.83 -16.55
N GLU A 128 5.60 -9.09 -16.23
CA GLU A 128 6.30 -8.31 -15.19
C GLU A 128 6.32 -6.84 -15.60
N SER A 129 5.48 -6.02 -14.95
CA SER A 129 5.32 -4.60 -15.25
C SER A 129 6.66 -3.88 -15.17
N VAL A 130 7.19 -3.50 -16.34
CA VAL A 130 8.42 -2.74 -16.46
C VAL A 130 8.19 -1.34 -15.88
N GLY A 131 8.66 -1.12 -14.65
CA GLY A 131 8.60 0.18 -13.98
C GLY A 131 7.46 0.36 -12.97
N GLY A 132 6.81 -0.72 -12.53
CA GLY A 132 5.87 -0.70 -11.42
C GLY A 132 4.61 0.12 -11.70
N LYS A 133 4.16 0.19 -12.97
CA LYS A 133 2.85 0.75 -13.29
C LYS A 133 1.79 -0.28 -12.91
N LEU A 134 0.76 0.14 -12.19
CA LEU A 134 -0.38 -0.72 -11.89
C LEU A 134 -1.16 -0.97 -13.18
N PRO A 135 -1.72 -2.18 -13.39
CA PRO A 135 -2.43 -2.56 -14.61
C PRO A 135 -3.85 -1.98 -14.66
N ILE A 136 -3.98 -0.69 -14.37
CA ILE A 136 -5.24 0.03 -14.29
C ILE A 136 -5.18 1.34 -15.08
N THR A 137 -6.31 1.70 -15.67
CA THR A 137 -6.53 2.97 -16.34
C THR A 137 -7.88 3.53 -15.95
N LEU A 138 -7.94 4.82 -15.66
CA LEU A 138 -9.18 5.52 -15.36
C LEU A 138 -9.57 6.38 -16.56
N TYR A 139 -10.85 6.41 -16.88
CA TYR A 139 -11.39 7.18 -17.99
C TYR A 139 -12.51 8.11 -17.50
N GLU A 140 -12.41 9.40 -17.86
CA GLU A 140 -13.54 10.33 -17.85
C GLU A 140 -14.28 10.27 -19.18
N THR A 141 -15.53 10.72 -19.17
CA THR A 141 -16.38 10.76 -20.36
C THR A 141 -16.71 12.18 -20.74
N THR A 142 -16.35 12.55 -21.97
CA THR A 142 -16.65 13.87 -22.53
C THR A 142 -17.51 13.70 -23.79
N TYR A 143 -18.52 14.54 -23.91
CA TYR A 143 -19.31 14.65 -25.13
C TYR A 143 -18.55 15.50 -26.14
N GLU A 144 -18.12 14.88 -27.24
CA GLU A 144 -17.54 15.60 -28.37
C GLU A 144 -18.53 15.61 -29.54
N ILE A 145 -18.59 16.75 -30.23
CA ILE A 145 -19.31 16.90 -31.49
C ILE A 145 -18.47 16.24 -32.57
N ASP A 146 -19.05 15.30 -33.31
CA ASP A 146 -18.36 14.61 -34.40
C ASP A 146 -18.20 15.57 -35.59
N ASP A 147 -17.01 16.16 -35.76
CA ASP A 147 -16.64 16.99 -36.92
C ASP A 147 -16.42 16.15 -38.21
N ALA A 148 -16.89 14.90 -38.26
CA ALA A 148 -16.79 14.00 -39.42
C ALA A 148 -17.53 14.49 -40.68
N THR A 149 -18.19 15.65 -40.65
CA THR A 149 -18.77 16.31 -41.83
C THR A 149 -17.83 17.33 -42.50
N LYS A 150 -16.62 17.59 -41.98
CA LYS A 150 -15.69 18.58 -42.58
C LYS A 150 -14.57 18.03 -43.44
N ASP A 151 -14.19 16.76 -43.30
CA ASP A 151 -13.00 16.22 -43.99
C ASP A 151 -13.28 15.53 -45.35
N ALA A 152 -14.48 15.72 -45.91
CA ALA A 152 -14.88 15.08 -47.17
C ALA A 152 -15.42 16.05 -48.23
N GLN A 153 -14.86 17.26 -48.40
CA GLN A 153 -14.91 17.94 -49.71
C GLN A 153 -13.96 19.14 -49.77
N PRO A 154 -13.02 19.22 -50.73
CA PRO A 154 -12.53 20.50 -51.22
C PRO A 154 -13.57 21.10 -52.17
N ASP A 155 -13.62 22.44 -52.20
CA ASP A 155 -14.39 23.29 -53.11
C ASP A 155 -15.91 23.44 -52.90
N GLY A 156 -16.27 24.68 -52.54
CA GLY A 156 -17.25 25.45 -53.32
C GLY A 156 -18.73 25.16 -53.09
N GLU A 157 -19.43 26.25 -52.74
CA GLU A 157 -20.88 26.48 -52.84
C GLU A 157 -21.70 26.29 -51.56
N ASP A 158 -22.26 27.43 -51.13
CA ASP A 158 -23.26 27.60 -50.10
C ASP A 158 -24.38 26.56 -50.23
N LYS A 159 -24.51 25.70 -49.22
CA LYS A 159 -25.71 24.89 -48.98
C LYS A 159 -26.39 25.36 -47.71
N GLU A 160 -27.70 25.55 -47.83
CA GLU A 160 -28.63 25.98 -46.80
C GLU A 160 -28.41 25.24 -45.47
N MET A 161 -28.43 25.99 -44.36
CA MET A 161 -28.33 25.45 -43.00
C MET A 161 -29.57 24.60 -42.69
N LYS A 162 -29.48 23.31 -42.99
CA LYS A 162 -30.42 22.30 -42.50
C LYS A 162 -29.92 21.87 -41.13
N ASP A 163 -30.76 22.08 -40.12
CA ASP A 163 -30.56 21.69 -38.72
C ASP A 163 -30.42 20.15 -38.65
N GLY A 164 -29.22 19.66 -38.92
CA GLY A 164 -28.89 18.25 -38.84
C GLY A 164 -28.39 17.99 -37.43
N ASP A 165 -29.16 17.21 -36.66
CA ASP A 165 -28.81 16.75 -35.32
C ASP A 165 -27.35 16.30 -35.29
N ALA A 166 -26.48 17.15 -34.76
CA ALA A 166 -25.10 16.81 -34.52
C ALA A 166 -25.10 15.71 -33.46
N GLN A 167 -24.90 14.45 -33.89
CA GLN A 167 -24.86 13.31 -32.99
C GLN A 167 -23.63 13.46 -32.08
N MET A 168 -23.83 13.96 -30.86
CA MET A 168 -22.80 14.04 -29.83
C MET A 168 -22.39 12.62 -29.48
N LYS A 169 -21.12 12.27 -29.74
CA LYS A 169 -20.58 10.96 -29.38
C LYS A 169 -19.81 11.08 -28.07
N LEU A 170 -20.14 10.20 -27.13
CA LEU A 170 -19.42 10.07 -25.88
C LEU A 170 -18.04 9.46 -26.17
N LYS A 171 -16.98 10.16 -25.77
CA LYS A 171 -15.60 9.68 -25.86
C LYS A 171 -15.00 9.51 -24.48
N PHE A 172 -14.16 8.49 -24.34
CA PHE A 172 -13.41 8.20 -23.12
C PHE A 172 -12.04 8.86 -23.19
N ARG A 173 -11.65 9.57 -22.13
CA ARG A 173 -10.34 10.20 -21.99
C ARG A 173 -9.65 9.69 -20.74
N GLU A 174 -8.37 9.30 -20.87
CA GLU A 174 -7.59 8.80 -19.75
C GLU A 174 -7.34 9.90 -18.71
N LEU A 175 -7.59 9.57 -17.44
CA LEU A 175 -7.34 10.42 -16.28
C LEU A 175 -6.13 9.92 -15.49
N PRO A 176 -5.21 10.83 -15.07
CA PRO A 176 -4.19 10.48 -14.10
C PRO A 176 -4.81 10.27 -12.72
N TYR A 177 -4.27 9.32 -11.97
CA TYR A 177 -4.71 9.03 -10.61
C TYR A 177 -3.53 9.00 -9.63
N ILE A 178 -3.85 9.19 -8.36
CA ILE A 178 -2.92 9.11 -7.24
C ILE A 178 -3.42 8.00 -6.33
N VAL A 179 -2.54 7.09 -5.93
CA VAL A 179 -2.89 6.10 -4.91
C VAL A 179 -2.65 6.74 -3.55
N GLU A 180 -3.72 6.98 -2.81
CA GLU A 180 -3.63 7.42 -1.43
C GLU A 180 -3.87 6.23 -0.51
N THR A 181 -3.00 6.09 0.48
CA THR A 181 -3.14 5.05 1.50
C THR A 181 -3.28 5.75 2.83
N GLY A 182 -4.39 5.52 3.55
CA GLY A 182 -4.47 5.92 4.95
C GLY A 182 -3.41 5.21 5.79
N GLU A 183 -3.09 5.71 6.98
CA GLU A 183 -2.04 5.12 7.84
C GLU A 183 -2.28 3.63 8.12
N ALA A 184 -3.51 3.28 8.50
CA ALA A 184 -3.89 1.89 8.74
C ALA A 184 -3.81 1.02 7.47
N GLU A 185 -4.17 1.57 6.31
CA GLU A 185 -4.06 0.88 5.02
C GLU A 185 -2.60 0.68 4.62
N MET A 186 -1.75 1.69 4.79
CA MET A 186 -0.32 1.62 4.51
C MET A 186 0.36 0.52 5.33
N ILE A 187 0.08 0.48 6.64
CA ILE A 187 0.62 -0.56 7.54
C ILE A 187 0.12 -1.95 7.10
N SER A 188 -1.17 -2.07 6.81
CA SER A 188 -1.78 -3.33 6.37
C SER A 188 -1.18 -3.80 5.04
N MET A 189 -1.00 -2.90 4.08
CA MET A 189 -0.41 -3.20 2.77
C MET A 189 1.06 -3.59 2.89
N SER A 190 1.83 -2.91 3.75
CA SER A 190 3.22 -3.28 4.03
C SER A 190 3.31 -4.68 4.62
N SER A 191 2.39 -5.05 5.52
CA SER A 191 2.32 -6.39 6.12
C SER A 191 1.94 -7.45 5.09
N VAL A 192 0.90 -7.22 4.29
CA VAL A 192 0.45 -8.16 3.24
C VAL A 192 1.53 -8.35 2.17
N ALA A 193 2.16 -7.27 1.70
CA ALA A 193 3.24 -7.33 0.72
C ALA A 193 4.50 -8.01 1.30
N GLY A 194 4.86 -7.72 2.56
CA GLY A 194 5.98 -8.35 3.25
C GLY A 194 5.76 -9.85 3.51
N GLY A 195 4.55 -10.23 3.92
CA GLY A 195 4.15 -11.62 4.13
C GLY A 195 4.13 -12.44 2.83
N ALA A 196 3.71 -11.83 1.71
CA ALA A 196 3.77 -12.47 0.39
C ALA A 196 5.20 -12.77 -0.06
N ALA A 197 6.16 -11.87 0.23
CA ALA A 197 7.58 -12.10 -0.05
C ALA A 197 8.17 -13.25 0.79
N ASN A 198 7.76 -13.36 2.06
CA ASN A 198 8.16 -14.48 2.94
C ASN A 198 7.54 -15.82 2.52
N ALA A 199 6.29 -15.84 2.06
CA ALA A 199 5.65 -17.07 1.55
C ALA A 199 6.26 -17.53 0.21
N ALA A 200 6.60 -16.60 -0.68
CA ALA A 200 7.29 -16.93 -1.94
C ALA A 200 8.71 -17.49 -1.69
N SER A 201 9.41 -16.99 -0.66
CA SER A 201 10.74 -17.51 -0.29
C SER A 201 10.67 -18.86 0.42
N ALA A 202 9.62 -19.15 1.20
CA ALA A 202 9.37 -20.49 1.76
C ALA A 202 9.13 -21.54 0.65
N GLN A 203 8.38 -21.21 -0.40
CA GLN A 203 8.16 -22.10 -1.55
C GLN A 203 9.44 -22.33 -2.37
N VAL A 204 10.32 -21.34 -2.46
CA VAL A 204 11.65 -21.48 -3.07
C VAL A 204 12.56 -22.37 -2.22
N GLN A 205 12.48 -22.27 -0.89
CA GLN A 205 13.21 -23.14 0.04
C GLN A 205 12.72 -24.60 0.00
N GLU A 206 11.41 -24.85 -0.08
CA GLU A 206 10.87 -26.20 -0.28
C GLU A 206 11.36 -26.83 -1.60
N LYS A 207 11.37 -26.06 -2.69
CA LYS A 207 11.92 -26.53 -3.98
C LYS A 207 13.43 -26.81 -3.94
N LEU A 208 14.19 -26.06 -3.14
CA LEU A 208 15.63 -26.31 -2.94
C LEU A 208 15.88 -27.56 -2.09
N GLN A 209 15.01 -27.86 -1.13
CA GLN A 209 15.09 -29.08 -0.30
C GLN A 209 14.71 -30.36 -1.06
N GLU A 210 13.75 -30.30 -1.99
CA GLU A 210 13.41 -31.47 -2.83
C GLU A 210 14.53 -31.88 -3.80
N ILE A 211 15.39 -30.93 -4.21
CA ILE A 211 16.53 -31.21 -5.10
C ILE A 211 17.66 -31.93 -4.34
N ASP A 212 17.86 -31.64 -3.05
CA ASP A 212 18.96 -32.22 -2.26
C ASP A 212 18.67 -33.66 -1.77
N VAL A 213 17.38 -34.05 -1.66
CA VAL A 213 16.99 -35.41 -1.23
C VAL A 213 17.17 -36.47 -2.34
N LYS A 214 17.16 -36.08 -3.63
CA LYS A 214 17.34 -37.03 -4.76
C LYS A 214 18.80 -37.34 -5.12
N GLY A 215 19.78 -36.70 -4.45
CA GLY A 215 21.19 -36.73 -4.85
C GLY A 215 22.12 -37.72 -4.13
N LYS A 216 21.69 -38.41 -3.05
CA LYS A 216 22.60 -39.26 -2.26
C LYS A 216 21.96 -40.58 -1.82
N ASP A 217 22.11 -41.60 -2.65
CA ASP A 217 22.10 -42.98 -2.15
C ASP A 217 23.22 -43.82 -2.81
N LYS A 218 24.23 -44.15 -1.98
CA LYS A 218 25.01 -45.41 -1.92
C LYS A 218 26.38 -45.18 -1.30
N GLY A 219 26.53 -45.58 -0.04
CA GLY A 219 27.85 -45.69 0.59
C GLY A 219 27.80 -46.04 2.06
N LYS A 220 27.77 -47.34 2.38
CA LYS A 220 27.95 -47.91 3.72
C LYS A 220 29.28 -47.44 4.34
N GLY A 221 29.25 -46.84 5.53
CA GLY A 221 30.46 -46.48 6.28
C GLY A 221 30.17 -46.09 7.73
N LYS A 222 30.49 -47.01 8.65
CA LYS A 222 30.43 -46.88 10.12
C LYS A 222 31.50 -45.91 10.64
N LYS A 223 31.13 -44.90 11.45
CA LYS A 223 31.90 -44.33 12.60
C LYS A 223 31.09 -43.24 13.31
N VAL A 224 30.63 -43.51 14.52
CA VAL A 224 31.13 -42.96 15.81
C VAL A 224 30.79 -41.47 16.01
N ALA A 225 29.92 -41.25 16.99
CA ALA A 225 29.49 -39.97 17.50
C ALA A 225 30.66 -39.06 17.91
N ASN A 226 30.55 -37.78 17.54
CA ASN A 226 31.14 -36.71 18.34
C ASN A 226 30.19 -35.52 18.34
N GLN A 227 29.93 -35.03 19.54
CA GLN A 227 29.07 -33.89 19.83
C GLN A 227 29.63 -32.63 19.15
N GLY A 228 28.76 -31.91 18.45
CA GLY A 228 28.99 -30.55 17.98
C GLY A 228 27.63 -29.86 18.01
N GLU A 229 27.49 -28.86 18.86
CA GLU A 229 26.31 -28.01 19.02
C GLU A 229 25.81 -27.55 17.64
N LYS A 230 24.63 -28.03 17.25
CA LYS A 230 23.80 -27.28 16.32
C LYS A 230 23.19 -26.14 17.14
N VAL A 231 23.71 -24.94 16.93
CA VAL A 231 22.98 -23.72 17.26
C VAL A 231 21.73 -23.74 16.39
N ASP A 232 20.57 -24.03 17.00
CA ASP A 232 19.27 -23.86 16.35
C ASP A 232 19.13 -22.39 15.96
N LEU A 233 19.09 -22.12 14.66
CA LEU A 233 18.84 -20.79 14.09
C LEU A 233 17.34 -20.39 14.16
N GLU A 234 16.51 -21.11 14.90
CA GLU A 234 15.05 -20.97 14.88
C GLU A 234 14.45 -20.17 16.06
N THR A 235 15.28 -19.59 16.96
CA THR A 235 14.77 -18.84 18.13
C THR A 235 15.36 -17.45 18.31
N ALA A 236 15.75 -16.78 17.23
CA ALA A 236 15.90 -15.33 17.26
C ALA A 236 14.56 -14.68 16.86
N THR A 237 13.50 -14.96 17.63
CA THR A 237 12.30 -14.12 17.58
C THR A 237 12.74 -12.74 18.04
N LEU A 238 12.91 -11.81 17.11
CA LEU A 238 13.18 -10.43 17.43
C LEU A 238 12.05 -9.90 18.30
N ALA A 239 12.33 -8.94 19.18
CA ALA A 239 11.25 -8.30 19.91
C ALA A 239 10.26 -7.72 18.88
N LYS A 240 8.96 -7.76 19.17
CA LYS A 240 7.93 -7.24 18.26
C LYS A 240 8.23 -5.80 17.79
N GLU A 241 8.84 -5.01 18.67
CA GLU A 241 9.29 -3.64 18.40
C GLU A 241 10.43 -3.58 17.35
N ASP A 242 11.38 -4.52 17.42
CA ASP A 242 12.48 -4.61 16.44
C ASP A 242 11.96 -5.05 15.06
N GLU A 243 10.98 -5.96 15.01
CA GLU A 243 10.34 -6.37 13.75
C GLU A 243 9.56 -5.21 13.10
N GLU A 244 8.84 -4.43 13.90
CA GLU A 244 8.15 -3.21 13.45
C GLU A 244 9.14 -2.15 12.94
N MET A 245 10.28 -1.96 13.63
CA MET A 245 11.34 -1.05 13.20
C MET A 245 11.98 -1.50 11.88
N ILE A 246 12.27 -2.79 11.73
CA ILE A 246 12.84 -3.36 10.49
C ILE A 246 11.84 -3.19 9.34
N ALA A 247 10.56 -3.44 9.56
CA ALA A 247 9.52 -3.24 8.55
C ALA A 247 9.45 -1.77 8.12
N ALA A 248 9.43 -0.82 9.07
CA ALA A 248 9.42 0.61 8.78
C ALA A 248 10.67 1.06 7.99
N LEU A 249 11.85 0.61 8.39
CA LEU A 249 13.10 0.91 7.68
C LEU A 249 13.15 0.30 6.28
N THR A 250 12.63 -0.91 6.11
CA THR A 250 12.55 -1.58 4.81
C THR A 250 11.62 -0.84 3.86
N THR A 251 10.47 -0.36 4.35
CA THR A 251 9.54 0.46 3.57
C THR A 251 10.18 1.78 3.13
N LYS A 252 10.88 2.47 4.04
CA LYS A 252 11.64 3.70 3.71
C LYS A 252 12.74 3.42 2.68
N ALA A 253 13.50 2.33 2.82
CA ALA A 253 14.54 1.94 1.88
C ALA A 253 13.99 1.62 0.48
N ASN A 254 12.86 0.90 0.41
CA ASN A 254 12.19 0.61 -0.85
C ASN A 254 11.69 1.88 -1.55
N ALA A 255 11.12 2.84 -0.80
CA ALA A 255 10.72 4.13 -1.34
C ALA A 255 11.90 4.91 -1.94
N ILE A 256 13.05 4.94 -1.25
CA ILE A 256 14.28 5.58 -1.75
C ILE A 256 14.79 4.86 -3.02
N LYS A 257 14.74 3.53 -3.05
CA LYS A 257 15.15 2.74 -4.23
C LYS A 257 14.26 3.03 -5.44
N MET A 258 12.95 3.14 -5.25
CA MET A 258 12.01 3.52 -6.31
C MET A 258 12.27 4.94 -6.81
N LEU A 259 12.50 5.90 -5.90
CA LEU A 259 12.86 7.27 -6.26
C LEU A 259 14.14 7.32 -7.09
N LYS A 260 15.18 6.59 -6.67
CA LYS A 260 16.44 6.47 -7.43
C LYS A 260 16.20 5.92 -8.84
N ALA A 261 15.42 4.85 -8.98
CA ALA A 261 15.11 4.27 -10.28
C ALA A 261 14.37 5.25 -11.21
N ARG A 262 13.47 6.07 -10.66
CA ARG A 262 12.77 7.13 -11.41
C ARG A 262 13.73 8.25 -11.85
N ILE A 263 14.63 8.69 -10.96
CA ILE A 263 15.66 9.69 -11.30
C ILE A 263 16.57 9.15 -12.40
N ASP A 264 17.02 7.90 -12.30
CA ASP A 264 17.86 7.25 -13.32
C ASP A 264 17.15 7.16 -14.67
N LEU A 265 15.82 6.96 -14.70
CA LEU A 265 15.01 6.99 -15.93
C LEU A 265 14.99 8.39 -16.54
N ILE A 266 14.77 9.44 -15.73
CA ILE A 266 14.81 10.83 -16.20
C ILE A 266 16.21 11.16 -16.74
N THR A 267 17.27 10.75 -16.05
CA THR A 267 18.66 10.93 -16.52
C THR A 267 18.91 10.23 -17.85
N LYS A 268 18.46 8.98 -18.01
CA LYS A 268 18.54 8.24 -19.28
C LYS A 268 17.73 8.91 -20.40
N TYR A 269 16.57 9.47 -20.08
CA TYR A 269 15.77 10.22 -21.04
C TYR A 269 16.54 11.46 -21.51
N LEU A 270 17.10 12.24 -20.58
CA LEU A 270 17.92 13.43 -20.88
C LEU A 270 19.15 13.13 -21.73
N GLN A 271 19.83 11.99 -21.48
CA GLN A 271 20.99 11.55 -22.25
C GLN A 271 20.65 11.12 -23.69
N LYS A 272 19.39 10.79 -23.99
CA LYS A 272 18.93 10.34 -25.31
C LYS A 272 18.37 11.46 -26.20
N LEU A 273 18.45 12.73 -25.77
CA LEU A 273 17.98 13.85 -26.60
C LEU A 273 18.89 14.14 -27.80
N PRO A 274 18.32 14.58 -28.94
CA PRO A 274 19.10 15.01 -30.09
C PRO A 274 19.88 16.32 -29.86
N PRO A 275 21.00 16.55 -30.57
CA PRO A 275 21.71 17.84 -30.55
C PRO A 275 20.82 18.91 -31.20
N PRO A 276 20.21 19.82 -30.40
CA PRO A 276 20.83 21.02 -29.82
C PRO A 276 20.60 21.22 -28.30
N TYR A 277 20.08 20.21 -27.58
CA TYR A 277 19.84 20.28 -26.13
C TYR A 277 21.04 19.84 -25.27
N ILE A 278 22.05 19.26 -25.90
CA ILE A 278 23.31 18.79 -25.28
C ILE A 278 24.43 19.63 -25.91
N GLU A 279 24.60 20.88 -25.49
CA GLU A 279 25.83 21.61 -25.81
C GLU A 279 26.96 21.05 -24.92
N GLU A 280 28.01 20.53 -25.59
CA GLU A 280 29.36 20.24 -25.07
C GLU A 280 29.50 19.55 -23.70
N VAL A 281 28.97 18.33 -23.50
CA VAL A 281 29.46 17.51 -22.37
C VAL A 281 30.07 16.18 -22.77
N ASN A 282 29.69 15.51 -23.86
CA ASN A 282 30.40 14.30 -24.30
C ASN A 282 30.16 14.01 -25.79
N SER A 283 31.05 14.49 -26.66
CA SER A 283 31.07 14.19 -28.10
C SER A 283 31.60 12.77 -28.40
N VAL A 284 31.15 11.76 -27.65
CA VAL A 284 31.37 10.35 -27.95
C VAL A 284 30.12 9.55 -27.59
N ALA A 285 29.07 9.67 -28.38
CA ALA A 285 27.94 8.74 -28.33
C ALA A 285 27.31 8.59 -29.73
N THR A 286 27.82 7.57 -30.44
CA THR A 286 27.13 6.69 -31.39
C THR A 286 25.83 7.17 -32.03
N ASN A 287 25.89 7.32 -33.35
CA ASN A 287 24.78 7.36 -34.29
C ASN A 287 23.66 6.36 -33.93
N GLY A 288 22.42 6.84 -33.81
CA GLY A 288 21.26 6.05 -34.26
C GLY A 288 20.03 5.88 -33.36
N ASN A 289 19.87 6.52 -32.21
CA ASN A 289 18.61 6.41 -31.42
C ASN A 289 18.30 7.68 -30.63
N TYR A 290 17.85 8.74 -31.31
CA TYR A 290 17.32 9.93 -30.67
C TYR A 290 15.80 9.79 -30.48
N SER A 291 15.30 10.07 -29.27
CA SER A 291 13.85 10.12 -29.01
C SER A 291 13.29 11.48 -29.43
N GLU A 292 12.03 11.52 -29.91
CA GLU A 292 11.33 12.78 -30.17
C GLU A 292 11.24 13.60 -28.86
N PRO A 293 11.75 14.86 -28.84
CA PRO A 293 11.77 15.66 -27.62
C PRO A 293 10.39 16.23 -27.32
N SER A 294 9.73 15.75 -26.28
CA SER A 294 8.51 16.39 -25.79
C SER A 294 8.86 17.62 -24.94
N GLN A 295 8.55 18.81 -25.44
CA GLN A 295 8.81 20.08 -24.74
C GLN A 295 8.08 20.19 -23.39
N THR A 296 6.91 19.54 -23.27
CA THR A 296 6.13 19.49 -22.03
C THR A 296 6.90 18.82 -20.90
N ILE A 297 7.54 17.67 -21.17
CA ILE A 297 8.31 16.93 -20.17
C ILE A 297 9.56 17.72 -19.76
N LEU A 298 10.27 18.33 -20.71
CA LEU A 298 11.46 19.15 -20.40
C LEU A 298 11.11 20.32 -19.48
N ARG A 299 9.98 21.00 -19.74
CA ARG A 299 9.48 22.07 -18.86
C ARG A 299 9.11 21.55 -17.47
N MET A 300 8.49 20.38 -17.37
CA MET A 300 8.15 19.75 -16.08
C MET A 300 9.40 19.36 -15.29
N VAL A 301 10.42 18.79 -15.96
CA VAL A 301 11.71 18.47 -15.34
C VAL A 301 12.40 19.76 -14.84
N GLN A 302 12.42 20.81 -15.64
CA GLN A 302 12.97 22.10 -15.23
C GLN A 302 12.23 22.66 -14.00
N ALA A 303 10.90 22.61 -14.00
CA ALA A 303 10.10 23.03 -12.86
C ALA A 303 10.37 22.19 -11.60
N LEU A 304 10.58 20.88 -11.74
CA LEU A 304 10.94 19.98 -10.64
C LEU A 304 12.30 20.35 -10.02
N VAL A 305 13.32 20.60 -10.86
CA VAL A 305 14.65 21.01 -10.39
C VAL A 305 14.59 22.35 -9.64
N HIS A 306 13.81 23.31 -10.14
CA HIS A 306 13.65 24.61 -9.49
C HIS A 306 12.88 24.49 -8.16
N ARG A 307 11.85 23.65 -8.11
CA ARG A 307 11.08 23.39 -6.87
C ARG A 307 11.88 22.65 -5.81
N LEU A 308 12.86 21.82 -6.20
CA LEU A 308 13.71 21.13 -5.24
C LEU A 308 14.53 22.11 -4.39
N ALA A 309 14.95 23.23 -4.98
CA ALA A 309 15.64 24.31 -4.28
C ALA A 309 14.72 25.13 -3.35
N LEU A 310 13.40 25.00 -3.49
CA LEU A 310 12.38 25.65 -2.65
C LEU A 310 11.90 24.76 -1.49
N VAL A 311 12.36 23.51 -1.41
CA VAL A 311 12.05 22.61 -0.28
C VAL A 311 12.76 23.06 0.99
N GLU A 312 13.79 23.90 0.89
CA GLU A 312 14.27 24.66 2.05
C GLU A 312 13.25 25.78 2.31
N PRO A 313 12.50 25.74 3.44
CA PRO A 313 11.49 26.74 3.72
C PRO A 313 12.11 28.14 3.75
N SER A 314 11.35 29.14 3.31
CA SER A 314 11.78 30.54 3.25
C SER A 314 12.32 31.07 4.59
N ASP A 315 11.93 30.43 5.71
CA ASP A 315 12.46 30.66 7.05
C ASP A 315 13.16 29.37 7.57
N ALA A 316 14.42 29.21 7.18
CA ALA A 316 15.24 28.07 7.58
C ALA A 316 15.51 28.03 9.10
N GLU A 317 15.36 29.14 9.81
CA GLU A 317 15.57 29.20 11.26
C GLU A 317 14.32 28.74 12.01
N ALA A 318 13.13 29.19 11.61
CA ALA A 318 11.87 28.72 12.19
C ALA A 318 11.70 27.20 12.02
N PHE A 319 11.99 26.66 10.83
CA PHE A 319 11.89 25.23 10.57
C PHE A 319 12.88 24.40 11.42
N LYS A 320 14.11 24.89 11.60
CA LYS A 320 15.09 24.21 12.48
C LYS A 320 14.64 24.21 13.94
N ASN A 321 14.08 25.32 14.40
CA ASN A 321 13.55 25.40 15.77
C ASN A 321 12.37 24.45 15.97
N GLU A 322 11.47 24.36 14.99
CA GLU A 322 10.34 23.41 14.99
C GLU A 322 10.84 21.95 14.99
N LEU A 323 11.81 21.61 14.13
CA LEU A 323 12.43 20.29 14.09
C LEU A 323 13.07 19.91 15.45
N LEU A 324 13.78 20.86 16.07
CA LEU A 324 14.39 20.66 17.39
C LEU A 324 13.36 20.53 18.50
N SER A 325 12.23 21.26 18.44
CA SER A 325 11.15 21.06 19.41
C SER A 325 10.51 19.68 19.29
N GLU A 326 10.24 19.22 18.06
CA GLU A 326 9.69 17.88 17.81
C GLU A 326 10.65 16.77 18.27
N GLU A 327 11.96 16.93 18.02
CA GLU A 327 12.98 15.97 18.50
C GLU A 327 13.03 15.92 20.03
N ASN A 328 13.02 17.08 20.68
CA ASN A 328 12.99 17.15 22.14
C ASN A 328 11.70 16.52 22.68
N ASP A 329 10.54 16.78 22.08
CA ASP A 329 9.27 16.22 22.51
C ASP A 329 9.26 14.69 22.42
N VAL A 330 9.71 14.11 21.30
CA VAL A 330 9.85 12.66 21.14
C VAL A 330 10.82 12.08 22.18
N ASN A 331 11.97 12.71 22.41
CA ASN A 331 12.93 12.27 23.41
C ASN A 331 12.37 12.33 24.85
N THR A 332 11.59 13.38 25.18
CA THR A 332 10.94 13.45 26.49
C THR A 332 9.90 12.34 26.68
N ILE A 333 9.14 11.99 25.63
CA ILE A 333 8.19 10.87 25.65
C ILE A 333 8.93 9.53 25.81
N GLU A 334 10.06 9.35 25.13
CA GLU A 334 10.90 8.16 25.26
C GLU A 334 11.45 8.00 26.69
N LEU A 335 11.99 9.07 27.27
CA LEU A 335 12.46 9.09 28.66
C LEU A 335 11.34 8.81 29.67
N LEU A 336 10.13 9.33 29.42
CA LEU A 336 8.95 9.04 30.23
C LEU A 336 8.54 7.57 30.13
N ASN A 337 8.56 6.99 28.93
CA ASN A 337 8.29 5.57 28.73
C ASN A 337 9.32 4.70 29.46
N GLU A 338 10.61 5.06 29.38
CA GLU A 338 11.67 4.37 30.12
C GLU A 338 11.46 4.47 31.64
N LEU A 339 11.09 5.65 32.16
CA LEU A 339 10.76 5.82 33.58
C LEU A 339 9.56 4.97 34.00
N LEU A 340 8.51 4.91 33.19
CA LEU A 340 7.33 4.07 33.46
C LEU A 340 7.69 2.58 33.45
N ASN A 341 8.50 2.14 32.51
CA ASN A 341 9.00 0.76 32.46
C ASN A 341 9.86 0.43 33.69
N ARG A 342 10.77 1.33 34.09
CA ARG A 342 11.57 1.18 35.32
C ARG A 342 10.71 1.15 36.58
N VAL A 343 9.63 1.93 36.64
CA VAL A 343 8.66 1.90 37.76
C VAL A 343 7.89 0.58 37.75
N SER A 344 7.45 0.10 36.59
CA SER A 344 6.81 -1.21 36.44
C SER A 344 7.72 -2.35 36.91
N ASP A 345 8.99 -2.33 36.50
CA ASP A 345 10.00 -3.30 36.91
C ASP A 345 10.26 -3.23 38.41
N THR A 346 10.34 -2.03 38.98
CA THR A 346 10.50 -1.82 40.42
C THR A 346 9.30 -2.35 41.21
N GLN A 347 8.08 -2.14 40.72
CA GLN A 347 6.88 -2.74 41.30
C GLN A 347 6.90 -4.28 41.19
N GLY A 348 7.37 -4.82 40.06
CA GLY A 348 7.57 -6.25 39.86
C GLY A 348 8.57 -6.85 40.85
N ILE A 349 9.70 -6.19 41.08
CA ILE A 349 10.70 -6.55 42.08
C ILE A 349 10.12 -6.45 43.49
N GLY A 350 9.38 -5.39 43.81
CA GLY A 350 8.73 -5.20 45.10
C GLY A 350 7.74 -6.32 45.44
N LYS A 351 6.93 -6.74 44.46
CA LYS A 351 6.02 -7.89 44.62
C LYS A 351 6.79 -9.19 44.89
N LYS A 352 7.84 -9.47 44.11
CA LYS A 352 8.68 -10.67 44.31
C LYS A 352 9.39 -10.64 45.66
N PHE A 353 9.92 -9.49 46.05
CA PHE A 353 10.59 -9.29 47.33
C PHE A 353 9.62 -9.51 48.49
N SER A 354 8.42 -8.93 48.44
CA SER A 354 7.39 -9.11 49.47
C SER A 354 7.01 -10.59 49.65
N ILE A 355 6.88 -11.34 48.55
CA ILE A 355 6.62 -12.79 48.58
C ILE A 355 7.79 -13.54 49.25
N ILE A 356 9.03 -13.23 48.87
CA ILE A 356 10.23 -13.88 49.43
C ILE A 356 10.39 -13.54 50.91
N GLU A 357 10.17 -12.28 51.30
CA GLU A 357 10.26 -11.83 52.68
C GLU A 357 9.17 -12.47 53.54
N SER A 358 7.94 -12.54 53.04
CA SER A 358 6.84 -13.25 53.71
C SER A 358 7.15 -14.74 53.89
N ALA A 359 7.72 -15.39 52.87
CA ALA A 359 8.15 -16.79 52.94
C ALA A 359 9.32 -17.00 53.91
N LYS A 360 10.28 -16.07 53.95
CA LYS A 360 11.41 -16.08 54.89
C LYS A 360 10.94 -15.91 56.33
N ASN A 361 10.01 -14.98 56.58
CA ASN A 361 9.43 -14.75 57.90
C ASN A 361 8.59 -15.95 58.37
N ALA A 362 7.80 -16.57 57.48
CA ALA A 362 7.09 -17.80 57.78
C ALA A 362 8.05 -18.95 58.15
N LYS A 363 9.18 -19.07 57.43
CA LYS A 363 10.22 -20.06 57.73
C LYS A 363 10.93 -19.79 59.06
N GLN A 364 11.21 -18.52 59.39
CA GLN A 364 11.78 -18.13 60.68
C GLN A 364 10.83 -18.38 61.85
N GLN A 365 9.53 -18.09 61.69
CA GLN A 365 8.52 -18.43 62.69
C GLN A 365 8.39 -19.94 62.89
N HIS A 366 8.48 -20.73 61.82
CA HIS A 366 8.49 -22.20 61.92
C HIS A 366 9.74 -22.73 62.65
N LEU A 367 10.92 -22.13 62.41
CA LEU A 367 12.15 -22.48 63.16
C LEU A 367 12.06 -22.05 64.63
N ALA A 368 11.46 -20.90 64.94
CA ALA A 368 11.27 -20.44 66.32
C ALA A 368 10.24 -21.31 67.08
N ALA A 369 9.20 -21.81 66.40
CA ALA A 369 8.20 -22.71 66.97
C ALA A 369 8.76 -24.12 67.27
N TYR A 370 9.74 -24.60 66.49
CA TYR A 370 10.40 -25.89 66.71
C TYR A 370 11.72 -25.81 67.50
N GLY A 371 12.29 -24.62 67.71
CA GLY A 371 13.54 -24.39 68.44
C GLY A 371 13.40 -24.01 69.92
N GLY A 372 12.17 -23.91 70.44
CA GLY A 372 11.87 -23.55 71.84
C GLY A 372 11.86 -24.76 72.78
N GLY A 373 12.94 -25.55 72.82
CA GLY A 373 13.11 -26.68 73.76
C GLY A 373 14.36 -26.50 74.61
N GLN A 374 14.16 -26.24 75.90
CA GLN A 374 15.17 -26.07 76.94
C GLN A 374 16.35 -27.05 76.86
N THR A 375 17.57 -26.53 76.92
CA THR A 375 18.68 -27.18 77.64
C THR A 375 19.23 -26.20 78.66
N ASN A 376 18.89 -26.45 79.92
CA ASN A 376 19.46 -25.79 81.10
C ASN A 376 20.97 -26.09 81.18
N HIS A 377 21.80 -25.06 81.14
CA HIS A 377 23.12 -25.11 81.79
C HIS A 377 23.20 -23.98 82.83
N PRO A 378 23.42 -24.29 84.12
CA PRO A 378 23.48 -23.31 85.19
C PRO A 378 24.92 -22.83 85.38
N GLY A 379 25.12 -21.51 85.43
CA GLY A 379 26.36 -20.92 85.92
C GLY A 379 26.92 -19.83 85.03
N SER A 380 26.66 -18.57 85.38
CA SER A 380 27.68 -17.54 85.64
C SER A 380 27.07 -16.14 85.64
N LEU A 381 26.82 -15.66 86.85
CA LEU A 381 27.07 -14.31 87.40
C LEU A 381 27.11 -13.05 86.50
N ALA A 382 26.31 -12.07 87.00
CA ALA A 382 26.60 -10.64 87.19
C ALA A 382 26.73 -9.76 85.92
N SER A 383 25.82 -8.81 85.69
CA SER A 383 25.67 -7.49 86.35
C SER A 383 26.67 -6.43 85.86
N VAL A 384 26.14 -5.19 85.73
CA VAL A 384 26.80 -3.89 85.52
C VAL A 384 27.08 -3.56 84.04
N GLY A 385 26.57 -2.49 83.45
CA GLY A 385 25.86 -1.34 84.00
C GLY A 385 25.40 -0.38 82.90
N ASP A 386 24.42 0.43 83.29
CA ASP A 386 24.03 1.72 82.72
C ASP A 386 25.24 2.66 82.59
N LEU A 387 25.31 3.47 81.51
CA LEU A 387 25.70 4.90 81.48
C LEU A 387 26.00 5.41 80.07
N MET A 388 25.23 6.45 79.69
CA MET A 388 25.45 7.52 78.69
C MET A 388 25.42 7.21 77.20
#